data_AF-A0A1B8CSN1-F1
#
_entry.id   AF-A0A1B8CSN1-F1
#
_cell.length_a   1.000
_cell.length_b   1.000
_cell.length_c   1.000
_cell.angle_alpha   90.00
_cell.angle_beta   90.00
_cell.angle_gamma   90.00
#
_symmetry.space_group_name_H-M   'P 1'
#
loop_
_entity.id
_entity.type
_entity.pdbx_description
1 polymer ?
#
loop_
_entity_poly.entity_id
_entity_poly.type
_entity_poly.pdbx_seq_one_letter_code
_entity_poly.pdbx_strand_id
1 'polypeptide(L)'
;MSQSFDWNYPGLNWSHFHSLANLLSFRNGGQAEPSSLSDRVLEEDWDPDDDGDGNTPSMDTRLANQISDSEHERLKRRFLDCLAEFAANKKGGTAVACSAMKEAEDNVAIWIARNEGFSDADKPTFDKLGKVLADQSEIVLWEEMVSYHQNRIEHSYIPNLRASFKAHDAAPGKNGTNTLENSAVSDAALSVLRTLLFNGNINGASTLEKHMSLVIAAYNLRRTRNIEEVLYSSSSATSRSKSLWSNIRRLAGHRVSFQNFKDISLTLPSFEQVTIILVSRPFTPANPSQRPLNLNETFGILQLKLDPTTTKAVLGQNWTVPKIKGEFAKRQKQKLNIHAESLIDDLMPEDEDVLEDFGFNNVLFGGDQTYLLGLYQGLYLSGKFSAEDIHEWRVGDILVDKIKEFYYSIPQNSRGQYFPWFLKNSYALERHMTKEEAQQNLIATFYDKARPYLDIEDRNKTARELQPEAKGSSYNLLAGVLFRASPNPIDRNWYSFGFVTCRGQGEESVLVDLYQLLLTESDGSFFYEFHNSRRGVIKPATFTQFWKAYETGTLIQLMDSKGLKELRSRLP
;
A
#
# COMPACT_ATOMS: atom_id res chain seq x y z
N MET A 1 -16.21 -22.76 11.46
CA MET A 1 -17.06 -21.76 10.78
C MET A 1 -16.34 -21.36 9.50
N SER A 2 -17.02 -21.31 8.35
CA SER A 2 -16.40 -20.87 7.10
C SER A 2 -15.84 -19.44 7.26
N GLN A 3 -14.56 -19.25 6.99
CA GLN A 3 -13.83 -17.97 7.15
C GLN A 3 -14.20 -16.90 6.10
N SER A 4 -15.28 -17.12 5.33
CA SER A 4 -15.74 -16.23 4.27
C SER A 4 -17.15 -15.74 4.58
N PHE A 5 -17.29 -14.41 4.68
CA PHE A 5 -18.57 -13.74 4.76
C PHE A 5 -19.29 -13.80 3.40
N ASP A 6 -20.57 -14.17 3.39
CA ASP A 6 -21.39 -14.26 2.18
C ASP A 6 -22.52 -13.24 2.22
N TRP A 7 -22.57 -12.36 1.21
CA TRP A 7 -23.63 -11.36 1.07
C TRP A 7 -24.99 -11.96 0.69
N ASN A 8 -25.05 -13.24 0.30
CA ASN A 8 -26.28 -13.92 -0.09
C ASN A 8 -27.12 -14.40 1.11
N TYR A 9 -26.66 -14.23 2.35
CA TYR A 9 -27.46 -14.62 3.52
C TYR A 9 -28.75 -13.77 3.63
N PRO A 10 -29.91 -14.40 3.90
CA PRO A 10 -31.18 -13.70 4.04
C PRO A 10 -31.12 -12.60 5.10
N GLY A 11 -31.54 -11.39 4.72
CA GLY A 11 -31.54 -10.21 5.60
C GLY A 11 -30.30 -9.31 5.50
N LEU A 12 -29.26 -9.74 4.78
CA LEU A 12 -28.11 -8.88 4.45
C LEU A 12 -28.38 -8.08 3.17
N ASN A 13 -28.08 -6.79 3.20
CA ASN A 13 -28.14 -5.92 2.03
C ASN A 13 -26.85 -5.09 1.96
N TRP A 14 -26.06 -5.32 0.91
CA TRP A 14 -24.78 -4.64 0.71
C TRP A 14 -24.95 -3.13 0.56
N SER A 15 -25.94 -2.67 -0.21
CA SER A 15 -26.18 -1.23 -0.43
C SER A 15 -26.56 -0.54 0.88
N HIS A 16 -27.39 -1.19 1.71
CA HIS A 16 -27.74 -0.70 3.05
C HIS A 16 -26.51 -0.61 3.94
N PHE A 17 -25.72 -1.68 4.02
CA PHE A 17 -24.51 -1.72 4.84
C PHE A 17 -23.49 -0.66 4.41
N HIS A 18 -23.17 -0.60 3.12
CA HIS A 18 -22.22 0.38 2.56
C HIS A 18 -22.69 1.82 2.82
N SER A 19 -23.99 2.07 2.68
CA SER A 19 -24.59 3.39 2.92
C SER A 19 -24.54 3.80 4.39
N LEU A 20 -24.85 2.88 5.30
CA LEU A 20 -24.77 3.12 6.74
C LEU A 20 -23.33 3.29 7.20
N ALA A 21 -22.37 2.50 6.68
CA ALA A 21 -20.96 2.64 6.99
C ALA A 21 -20.40 4.00 6.54
N ASN A 22 -20.72 4.42 5.32
CA ASN A 22 -20.36 5.75 4.83
C ASN A 22 -21.01 6.87 5.67
N LEU A 23 -22.25 6.68 6.11
CA LEU A 23 -22.91 7.65 6.99
C LEU A 23 -22.19 7.76 8.34
N LEU A 24 -21.87 6.62 8.96
CA LEU A 24 -21.15 6.55 10.23
C LEU A 24 -19.77 7.18 10.13
N SER A 25 -19.10 7.07 8.98
CA SER A 25 -17.76 7.67 8.77
C SER A 25 -17.71 9.20 8.89
N PHE A 26 -18.87 9.88 8.84
CA PHE A 26 -18.96 11.32 9.07
C PHE A 26 -19.02 11.70 10.56
N ARG A 27 -19.25 10.73 11.44
CA ARG A 27 -19.28 10.91 12.89
C ARG A 27 -17.86 10.74 13.45
N ASN A 28 -17.51 11.55 14.46
CA ASN A 28 -16.26 11.44 15.25
C ASN A 28 -14.97 11.22 14.41
N GLY A 29 -14.86 11.87 13.24
CA GLY A 29 -13.69 11.72 12.37
C GLY A 29 -13.52 10.33 11.73
N GLY A 30 -14.58 9.54 11.64
CA GLY A 30 -14.56 8.17 11.10
C GLY A 30 -14.62 7.06 12.14
N GLN A 31 -14.66 7.41 13.44
CA GLN A 31 -14.76 6.45 14.53
C GLN A 31 -16.22 6.19 14.94
N ALA A 32 -16.52 4.94 15.29
CA ALA A 32 -17.84 4.56 15.80
C ALA A 32 -18.13 5.21 17.17
N GLU A 33 -17.08 5.38 17.97
CA GLU A 33 -17.11 5.96 19.31
C GLU A 33 -16.36 7.32 19.36
N PRO A 34 -16.54 8.15 20.40
CA PRO A 34 -15.79 9.40 20.55
C PRO A 34 -14.28 9.15 20.68
N SER A 35 -13.46 9.92 19.97
CA SER A 35 -12.02 9.76 19.96
C SER A 35 -11.40 10.02 21.34
N SER A 36 -10.79 9.00 21.95
CA SER A 36 -10.11 9.13 23.25
C SER A 36 -8.70 9.72 23.16
N LEU A 37 -8.09 9.69 21.96
CA LEU A 37 -6.66 9.96 21.76
C LEU A 37 -6.32 11.41 21.39
N SER A 38 -7.30 12.32 21.32
CA SER A 38 -7.03 13.69 20.85
C SER A 38 -7.56 14.85 21.68
N ASP A 39 -8.24 14.61 22.81
CA ASP A 39 -8.51 15.71 23.74
C ASP A 39 -7.33 15.93 24.69
N ARG A 40 -6.92 17.20 24.72
CA ARG A 40 -5.71 17.73 25.34
C ARG A 40 -5.74 17.69 26.87
N VAL A 41 -4.52 17.81 27.40
CA VAL A 41 -4.14 18.30 28.73
C VAL A 41 -4.02 17.19 29.78
N LEU A 42 -2.76 16.96 30.17
CA LEU A 42 -2.33 16.24 31.37
C LEU A 42 -2.95 14.83 31.50
N GLU A 43 -2.18 13.81 31.13
CA GLU A 43 -2.12 12.71 32.10
C GLU A 43 -1.37 13.31 33.29
N GLU A 44 -2.15 13.95 34.17
CA GLU A 44 -1.86 14.07 35.59
C GLU A 44 -1.31 12.73 36.06
N ASP A 45 -0.30 12.83 36.90
CA ASP A 45 0.46 11.76 37.51
C ASP A 45 -0.30 10.43 37.52
N TRP A 46 0.20 9.46 36.74
CA TRP A 46 -0.08 8.06 36.97
C TRP A 46 0.50 7.73 38.34
N ASP A 47 -0.32 7.92 39.38
CA ASP A 47 -0.10 7.33 40.69
C ASP A 47 -0.54 5.85 40.56
N PRO A 48 0.37 4.88 40.71
CA PRO A 48 0.03 3.46 40.59
C PRO A 48 -0.99 2.96 41.64
N ASP A 49 -1.33 3.81 42.62
CA ASP A 49 -2.20 3.52 43.75
C ASP A 49 -3.60 4.19 43.65
N ASP A 50 -3.96 4.83 42.53
CA ASP A 50 -5.34 5.32 42.34
C ASP A 50 -6.27 4.16 41.94
N ASP A 51 -6.72 3.43 42.96
CA ASP A 51 -7.86 2.53 42.89
C ASP A 51 -9.08 3.36 42.47
N GLY A 52 -9.35 3.39 41.17
CA GLY A 52 -10.50 4.06 40.55
C GLY A 52 -11.86 3.47 40.93
N ASP A 53 -12.08 3.09 42.19
CA ASP A 53 -13.39 2.95 42.82
C ASP A 53 -13.95 4.35 43.13
N GLY A 54 -14.29 5.06 42.07
CA GLY A 54 -15.02 6.32 42.14
C GLY A 54 -16.53 6.07 42.11
N ASN A 55 -17.10 5.53 43.20
CA ASN A 55 -18.53 5.59 43.56
C ASN A 55 -19.52 5.37 42.40
N THR A 56 -19.86 4.12 42.12
CA THR A 56 -21.01 3.78 41.27
C THR A 56 -22.30 4.38 41.90
N PRO A 57 -22.99 5.33 41.24
CA PRO A 57 -24.29 5.77 41.73
C PRO A 57 -25.25 4.59 41.69
N SER A 58 -25.95 4.34 42.80
CA SER A 58 -27.00 3.32 42.91
C SER A 58 -27.91 3.35 41.68
N MET A 59 -27.88 2.29 40.88
CA MET A 59 -28.62 2.22 39.62
C MET A 59 -30.13 2.10 39.86
N ASP A 60 -30.91 2.93 39.15
CA ASP A 60 -32.37 2.83 39.10
C ASP A 60 -32.78 1.63 38.24
N THR A 61 -33.33 0.60 38.88
CA THR A 61 -33.71 -0.68 38.26
C THR A 61 -34.98 -0.60 37.39
N ARG A 62 -35.54 0.59 37.18
CA ARG A 62 -36.76 0.80 36.37
C ARG A 62 -36.48 0.98 34.87
N LEU A 63 -35.23 1.16 34.47
CA LEU A 63 -34.80 1.28 33.07
C LEU A 63 -33.97 0.06 32.67
N ALA A 64 -34.25 -0.51 31.51
CA ALA A 64 -33.45 -1.59 30.94
C ALA A 64 -32.08 -1.05 30.51
N ASN A 65 -31.12 -1.05 31.43
CA ASN A 65 -29.73 -0.77 31.14
C ASN A 65 -29.00 -2.05 30.70
N GLN A 66 -28.01 -1.87 29.83
CA GLN A 66 -27.09 -2.89 29.34
C GLN A 66 -26.46 -3.63 30.54
N ILE A 67 -26.60 -4.96 30.58
CA ILE A 67 -26.47 -5.78 31.81
C ILE A 67 -25.00 -5.98 32.24
N SER A 68 -24.04 -5.38 31.55
CA SER A 68 -22.61 -5.44 31.88
C SER A 68 -21.90 -4.42 31.00
N ASP A 69 -21.65 -3.22 31.52
CA ASP A 69 -20.45 -2.52 31.10
C ASP A 69 -19.33 -3.24 31.83
N SER A 70 -18.63 -4.10 31.08
CA SER A 70 -17.44 -4.76 31.59
C SER A 70 -16.50 -3.69 32.14
N GLU A 71 -16.05 -3.83 33.38
CA GLU A 71 -15.11 -2.91 34.00
C GLU A 71 -13.92 -2.65 33.04
N HIS A 72 -13.34 -1.44 33.10
CA HIS A 72 -12.21 -1.00 32.27
C HIS A 72 -12.50 -0.65 30.80
N GLU A 73 -13.69 -0.12 30.45
CA GLU A 73 -13.99 0.33 29.08
C GLU A 73 -12.90 1.22 28.45
N ARG A 74 -12.33 2.16 29.21
CA ARG A 74 -11.27 3.07 28.73
C ARG A 74 -10.01 2.31 28.32
N LEU A 75 -9.62 1.29 29.09
CA LEU A 75 -8.46 0.45 28.82
C LEU A 75 -8.70 -0.41 27.57
N LYS A 76 -9.90 -0.99 27.47
CA LYS A 76 -10.34 -1.81 26.33
C LYS A 76 -10.31 -1.03 25.02
N ARG A 77 -10.85 0.19 25.01
CA ARG A 77 -10.80 1.08 23.84
C ARG A 77 -9.36 1.43 23.46
N ARG A 78 -8.51 1.80 24.43
CA ARG A 78 -7.09 2.10 24.19
C ARG A 78 -6.35 0.90 23.58
N PHE A 79 -6.61 -0.30 24.08
CA PHE A 79 -6.06 -1.53 23.52
C PHE A 79 -6.48 -1.74 22.06
N LEU A 80 -7.77 -1.64 21.76
CA LEU A 80 -8.28 -1.75 20.39
C LEU A 80 -7.66 -0.70 19.47
N ASP A 81 -7.64 0.57 19.87
CA ASP A 81 -7.00 1.64 19.08
C ASP A 81 -5.52 1.33 18.80
N CYS A 82 -4.78 0.86 19.81
CA CYS A 82 -3.38 0.47 19.65
C CYS A 82 -3.20 -0.77 18.76
N LEU A 83 -4.13 -1.73 18.81
CA LEU A 83 -4.10 -2.92 17.99
C LEU A 83 -4.43 -2.62 16.53
N ALA A 84 -5.36 -1.71 16.28
CA ALA A 84 -5.63 -1.20 14.94
C ALA A 84 -4.40 -0.43 14.39
N GLU A 85 -3.75 0.40 15.18
CA GLU A 85 -2.50 1.08 14.77
C GLU A 85 -1.36 0.08 14.50
N PHE A 86 -1.26 -0.98 15.33
CA PHE A 86 -0.32 -2.07 15.15
C PHE A 86 -0.55 -2.81 13.82
N ALA A 87 -1.80 -3.18 13.53
CA ALA A 87 -2.18 -3.86 12.29
C ALA A 87 -1.98 -2.98 11.04
N ALA A 88 -2.03 -1.65 11.19
CA ALA A 88 -1.69 -0.68 10.15
C ALA A 88 -0.17 -0.55 9.96
N ASN A 89 0.52 -1.64 9.66
CA ASN A 89 1.98 -1.69 9.61
C ASN A 89 2.62 -1.02 8.38
N LYS A 90 1.84 -0.53 7.41
CA LYS A 90 2.31 0.27 6.28
C LYS A 90 1.80 1.71 6.37
N LYS A 91 2.44 2.61 5.62
CA LYS A 91 1.98 3.99 5.47
C LYS A 91 0.96 4.03 4.32
N GLY A 92 -0.13 4.77 4.51
CA GLY A 92 -1.13 5.00 3.44
C GLY A 92 -2.55 4.67 3.90
N GLY A 93 -3.52 5.01 3.05
CA GLY A 93 -4.94 4.72 3.30
C GLY A 93 -5.30 3.24 3.12
N THR A 94 -4.49 2.53 2.33
CA THR A 94 -4.59 1.08 2.04
C THR A 94 -4.28 0.20 3.26
N ALA A 95 -3.49 0.71 4.20
CA ALA A 95 -3.09 -0.02 5.40
C ALA A 95 -3.97 0.28 6.63
N VAL A 96 -5.00 1.12 6.49
CA VAL A 96 -5.90 1.46 7.60
C VAL A 96 -6.58 0.18 8.10
N ALA A 97 -6.54 -0.01 9.42
CA ALA A 97 -7.12 -1.15 10.09
C ALA A 97 -8.14 -0.72 11.14
N CYS A 98 -9.03 -1.64 11.49
CA CYS A 98 -9.95 -1.52 12.61
C CYS A 98 -9.93 -2.81 13.44
N SER A 99 -10.31 -2.69 14.71
CA SER A 99 -10.38 -3.82 15.61
C SER A 99 -11.65 -3.77 16.45
N ALA A 100 -12.17 -4.94 16.79
CA ALA A 100 -13.28 -5.12 17.71
C ALA A 100 -13.01 -6.33 18.60
N MET A 101 -13.57 -6.37 19.80
CA MET A 101 -13.44 -7.52 20.69
C MET A 101 -14.78 -7.98 21.25
N LYS A 102 -14.85 -9.26 21.59
CA LYS A 102 -15.91 -9.87 22.37
C LYS A 102 -15.27 -10.64 23.50
N GLU A 103 -15.62 -10.24 24.71
CA GLU A 103 -15.17 -10.84 25.96
C GLU A 103 -16.15 -11.92 26.41
N ALA A 104 -15.62 -13.01 26.95
CA ALA A 104 -16.31 -13.94 27.84
C ALA A 104 -15.49 -14.08 29.14
N GLU A 105 -15.89 -14.99 30.03
CA GLU A 105 -15.32 -15.14 31.37
C GLU A 105 -13.80 -15.35 31.35
N ASP A 106 -13.32 -16.35 30.60
CA ASP A 106 -11.88 -16.72 30.56
C ASP A 106 -11.25 -16.54 29.16
N ASN A 107 -11.99 -15.96 28.21
CA ASN A 107 -11.49 -15.80 26.86
C ASN A 107 -11.94 -14.50 26.19
N VAL A 108 -11.13 -14.05 25.25
CA VAL A 108 -11.42 -12.89 24.41
C VAL A 108 -11.20 -13.24 22.94
N ALA A 109 -12.21 -12.95 22.13
CA ALA A 109 -12.12 -13.01 20.68
C ALA A 109 -11.96 -11.59 20.15
N ILE A 110 -10.87 -11.34 19.43
CA ILE A 110 -10.55 -10.03 18.86
C ILE A 110 -10.57 -10.14 17.34
N TRP A 111 -11.40 -9.36 16.67
CA TRP A 111 -11.42 -9.26 15.21
C TRP A 111 -10.60 -8.08 14.76
N ILE A 112 -9.79 -8.26 13.72
CA ILE A 112 -9.04 -7.19 13.07
C ILE A 112 -9.33 -7.22 11.58
N ALA A 113 -9.66 -6.08 10.99
CA ALA A 113 -9.79 -5.91 9.55
C ALA A 113 -8.82 -4.83 9.06
N ARG A 114 -8.30 -4.99 7.83
CA ARG A 114 -7.41 -4.02 7.17
C ARG A 114 -7.86 -3.81 5.73
N ASN A 115 -7.78 -2.58 5.23
CA ASN A 115 -8.27 -2.21 3.89
C ASN A 115 -7.66 -3.07 2.77
N GLU A 116 -6.33 -3.26 2.76
CA GLU A 116 -5.63 -4.15 1.83
C GLU A 116 -5.80 -5.65 2.14
N GLY A 117 -6.46 -5.99 3.24
CA GLY A 117 -6.52 -7.34 3.78
C GLY A 117 -5.23 -7.76 4.49
N PHE A 118 -5.20 -9.03 4.91
CA PHE A 118 -4.04 -9.65 5.55
C PHE A 118 -3.43 -10.69 4.61
N SER A 119 -2.11 -10.68 4.52
CA SER A 119 -1.34 -11.67 3.79
C SER A 119 -1.19 -12.95 4.61
N ASP A 120 -0.81 -14.06 3.98
CA ASP A 120 -0.51 -15.30 4.71
C ASP A 120 0.68 -15.14 5.67
N ALA A 121 1.56 -14.16 5.45
CA ALA A 121 2.65 -13.84 6.37
C ALA A 121 2.19 -13.12 7.65
N ASP A 122 1.01 -12.48 7.64
CA ASP A 122 0.47 -11.81 8.83
C ASP A 122 -0.10 -12.82 9.84
N LYS A 123 -0.69 -13.92 9.37
CA LYS A 123 -1.39 -14.91 10.23
C LYS A 123 -0.51 -15.45 11.37
N PRO A 124 0.73 -15.94 11.12
CA PRO A 124 1.57 -16.46 12.19
C PRO A 124 1.93 -15.40 13.25
N THR A 125 2.09 -14.13 12.85
CA THR A 125 2.39 -13.04 13.79
C THR A 125 1.21 -12.75 14.72
N PHE A 126 -0.01 -12.67 14.19
CA PHE A 126 -1.19 -12.44 15.03
C PHE A 126 -1.58 -13.65 15.88
N ASP A 127 -1.36 -14.87 15.39
CA ASP A 127 -1.48 -16.09 16.19
C ASP A 127 -0.49 -16.10 17.36
N LYS A 128 0.76 -15.70 17.09
CA LYS A 128 1.79 -15.57 18.14
C LYS A 128 1.46 -14.43 19.11
N LEU A 129 0.99 -13.29 18.62
CA LEU A 129 0.59 -12.16 19.45
C LEU A 129 -0.51 -12.56 20.45
N GLY A 130 -1.54 -13.27 20.01
CA GLY A 130 -2.59 -13.77 20.90
C GLY A 130 -2.03 -14.66 22.01
N LYS A 131 -1.16 -15.62 21.68
CA LYS A 131 -0.51 -16.49 22.67
C LYS A 131 0.32 -15.71 23.67
N VAL A 132 1.12 -14.77 23.20
CA VAL A 132 2.02 -13.99 24.05
C VAL A 132 1.25 -13.03 24.97
N LEU A 133 0.11 -12.50 24.52
CA LEU A 133 -0.80 -11.72 25.36
C LEU A 133 -1.39 -12.58 26.50
N ALA A 134 -1.68 -13.85 26.23
CA ALA A 134 -2.16 -14.79 27.25
C ALA A 134 -1.04 -15.25 28.21
N ASP A 135 0.16 -15.53 27.67
CA ASP A 135 1.31 -15.98 28.44
C ASP A 135 2.01 -14.84 29.22
N GLN A 136 1.60 -13.58 29.00
CA GLN A 136 2.13 -12.37 29.64
C GLN A 136 3.67 -12.22 29.51
N SER A 137 4.27 -12.78 28.46
CA SER A 137 5.73 -12.73 28.27
C SER A 137 6.17 -11.39 27.69
N GLU A 138 6.59 -10.47 28.56
CA GLU A 138 6.96 -9.09 28.17
C GLU A 138 8.06 -9.02 27.11
N ILE A 139 9.10 -9.84 27.23
CA ILE A 139 10.25 -9.82 26.31
C ILE A 139 9.80 -10.27 24.92
N VAL A 140 9.10 -11.41 24.85
CA VAL A 140 8.63 -11.97 23.58
C VAL A 140 7.59 -11.06 22.92
N LEU A 141 6.72 -10.43 23.72
CA LEU A 141 5.73 -9.47 23.23
C LEU A 141 6.42 -8.28 22.58
N TRP A 142 7.43 -7.75 23.25
CA TRP A 142 8.16 -6.58 22.77
C TRP A 142 8.94 -6.89 21.48
N GLU A 143 9.63 -8.02 21.43
CA GLU A 143 10.36 -8.47 20.25
C GLU A 143 9.42 -8.68 19.05
N GLU A 144 8.27 -9.33 19.25
CA GLU A 144 7.30 -9.56 18.18
C GLU A 144 6.73 -8.25 17.65
N MET A 145 6.38 -7.31 18.54
CA MET A 145 5.82 -6.02 18.14
C MET A 145 6.81 -5.19 17.31
N VAL A 146 8.09 -5.17 17.69
CA VAL A 146 9.12 -4.43 16.94
C VAL A 146 9.47 -5.14 15.63
N SER A 147 9.52 -6.47 15.63
CA SER A 147 9.76 -7.28 14.43
C SER A 147 8.70 -7.04 13.36
N TYR A 148 7.42 -7.07 13.73
CA TYR A 148 6.31 -6.83 12.79
C TYR A 148 6.37 -5.44 12.14
N HIS A 149 6.89 -4.44 12.87
CA HIS A 149 7.03 -3.08 12.38
C HIS A 149 8.40 -2.75 11.77
N GLN A 150 9.32 -3.72 11.65
CA GLN A 150 10.68 -3.49 11.18
C GLN A 150 10.71 -2.69 9.86
N ASN A 151 9.92 -3.11 8.87
CA ASN A 151 9.88 -2.44 7.56
C ASN A 151 9.47 -0.96 7.70
N ARG A 152 8.42 -0.67 8.49
CA ARG A 152 7.93 0.70 8.71
C ARG A 152 8.94 1.57 9.48
N ILE A 153 9.64 0.97 10.44
CA ILE A 153 10.70 1.63 11.20
C ILE A 153 11.85 2.01 10.26
N GLU A 154 12.32 1.08 9.44
CA GLU A 154 13.45 1.28 8.52
C GLU A 154 13.13 2.26 7.38
N HIS A 155 11.96 2.13 6.74
CA HIS A 155 11.65 2.83 5.50
C HIS A 155 10.83 4.11 5.69
N SER A 156 10.17 4.27 6.85
CA SER A 156 9.36 5.46 7.13
C SER A 156 9.84 6.22 8.37
N TYR A 157 9.88 5.61 9.55
CA TYR A 157 10.15 6.37 10.78
C TYR A 157 11.60 6.88 10.87
N ILE A 158 12.59 6.03 10.61
CA ILE A 158 14.01 6.42 10.65
C ILE A 158 14.33 7.54 9.63
N PRO A 159 13.94 7.44 8.35
CA PRO A 159 14.19 8.50 7.37
C PRO A 159 13.51 9.83 7.75
N ASN A 160 12.24 9.78 8.17
CA ASN A 160 11.50 10.97 8.59
C ASN A 160 12.12 11.63 9.82
N LEU A 161 12.54 10.85 10.81
CA LEU A 161 13.26 11.35 11.98
C LEU A 161 14.60 11.98 11.60
N ARG A 162 15.40 11.32 10.77
CA ARG A 162 16.69 11.87 10.28
C ARG A 162 16.49 13.19 9.55
N ALA A 163 15.46 13.29 8.69
CA ALA A 163 15.13 14.52 7.98
C ALA A 163 14.70 15.64 8.93
N SER A 164 13.82 15.35 9.90
CA SER A 164 13.38 16.33 10.89
C SER A 164 14.50 16.80 11.80
N PHE A 165 15.41 15.92 12.23
CA PHE A 165 16.60 16.29 13.00
C PHE A 165 17.50 17.23 12.20
N LYS A 166 17.84 16.89 10.95
CA LYS A 166 18.65 17.78 10.08
C LYS A 166 17.99 19.14 9.89
N ALA A 167 16.68 19.18 9.69
CA ALA A 167 15.94 20.43 9.50
C ALA A 167 15.90 21.28 10.77
N HIS A 168 15.77 20.63 11.94
CA HIS A 168 15.82 21.28 13.24
C HIS A 168 17.21 21.89 13.51
N ASP A 169 18.28 21.18 13.17
CA ASP A 169 19.67 21.63 13.38
C ASP A 169 20.12 22.75 12.44
N ALA A 170 19.57 22.78 11.23
CA ALA A 170 19.86 23.83 10.27
C ALA A 170 19.23 25.19 10.63
N ALA A 171 18.58 25.32 11.79
CA ALA A 171 18.04 26.59 12.25
C ALA A 171 19.17 27.48 12.82
N PRO A 172 19.33 28.74 12.35
CA PRO A 172 20.28 29.67 12.95
C PRO A 172 19.96 29.87 14.43
N GLY A 173 20.96 29.68 15.30
CA GLY A 173 20.80 29.74 16.76
C GLY A 173 20.09 31.01 17.21
N LYS A 174 19.01 30.86 17.99
CA LYS A 174 18.37 31.98 18.67
C LYS A 174 19.31 32.46 19.79
N ASN A 175 20.02 33.54 19.53
CA ASN A 175 20.59 34.39 20.57
C ASN A 175 19.44 35.00 21.39
N GLY A 176 19.03 34.31 22.46
CA GLY A 176 18.01 34.78 23.40
C GLY A 176 18.42 34.38 24.82
N THR A 177 18.82 35.38 25.61
CA THR A 177 19.58 35.29 26.87
C THR A 177 18.85 34.69 28.09
N ASN A 178 17.71 34.01 27.95
CA ASN A 178 16.89 33.61 29.11
C ASN A 178 16.60 32.10 29.26
N THR A 179 17.34 31.19 28.61
CA THR A 179 16.99 29.75 28.64
C THR A 179 18.18 28.79 28.55
N LEU A 180 19.29 29.07 29.25
CA LEU A 180 20.50 28.25 29.13
C LEU A 180 20.34 26.84 29.75
N GLU A 181 19.73 26.72 30.94
CA GLU A 181 19.64 25.45 31.66
C GLU A 181 18.65 24.45 31.04
N ASN A 182 17.44 24.90 30.65
CA ASN A 182 16.46 24.03 29.97
C ASN A 182 16.92 23.60 28.56
N SER A 183 17.75 24.40 27.89
CA SER A 183 18.35 24.04 26.59
C SER A 183 19.37 22.91 26.71
N ALA A 184 20.24 22.96 27.73
CA ALA A 184 21.27 21.94 27.94
C ALA A 184 20.70 20.56 28.27
N VAL A 185 19.67 20.51 29.13
CA VAL A 185 18.97 19.25 29.47
C VAL A 185 18.22 18.69 28.25
N SER A 186 17.61 19.56 27.45
CA SER A 186 16.90 19.15 26.23
C SER A 186 17.86 18.61 25.16
N ASP A 187 19.01 19.26 24.99
CA ASP A 187 20.05 18.85 24.06
C ASP A 187 20.69 17.52 24.47
N ALA A 188 20.93 17.31 25.77
CA ALA A 188 21.44 16.05 26.29
C ALA A 188 20.45 14.88 26.04
N ALA A 189 19.16 15.09 26.28
CA ALA A 189 18.13 14.07 26.05
C ALA A 189 17.98 13.75 24.55
N LEU A 190 17.96 14.77 23.68
CA LEU A 190 17.89 14.60 22.23
C LEU A 190 19.14 13.93 21.66
N SER A 191 20.31 14.14 22.29
CA SER A 191 21.58 13.54 21.88
C SER A 191 21.54 12.01 21.89
N VAL A 192 20.82 11.39 22.82
CA VAL A 192 20.70 9.92 22.90
C VAL A 192 20.00 9.37 21.65
N LEU A 193 18.81 9.87 21.32
CA LEU A 193 18.08 9.44 20.13
C LEU A 193 18.84 9.79 18.85
N ARG A 194 19.49 10.96 18.80
CA ARG A 194 20.35 11.36 17.68
C ARG A 194 21.49 10.36 17.48
N THR A 195 22.19 9.99 18.54
CA THR A 195 23.32 9.05 18.48
C THR A 195 22.85 7.70 17.91
N LEU A 196 21.72 7.18 18.39
CA LEU A 196 21.14 5.94 17.88
C LEU A 196 20.72 6.02 16.40
N LEU A 197 20.21 7.19 15.95
CA LEU A 197 19.76 7.39 14.57
C LEU A 197 20.89 7.52 13.55
N PHE A 198 22.00 8.14 13.92
CA PHE A 198 23.08 8.51 12.98
C PHE A 198 24.33 7.63 13.10
N ASN A 199 24.56 6.97 14.24
CA ASN A 199 25.67 6.03 14.37
C ASN A 199 25.22 4.62 13.96
N GLY A 200 25.69 4.16 12.79
CA GLY A 200 25.38 2.81 12.28
C GLY A 200 26.00 1.66 13.09
N ASN A 201 26.95 1.96 13.98
CA ASN A 201 27.79 0.98 14.66
C ASN A 201 27.60 1.02 16.18
N ILE A 202 26.48 0.49 16.66
CA ILE A 202 26.34 0.11 18.07
C ILE A 202 26.80 -1.34 18.18
N ASN A 203 28.08 -1.53 18.50
CA ASN A 203 28.68 -2.73 19.11
C ASN A 203 28.08 -4.10 18.71
N GLY A 204 28.02 -4.44 17.42
CA GLY A 204 27.59 -5.78 16.99
C GLY A 204 26.12 -6.15 17.30
N ALA A 205 25.30 -5.19 17.75
CA ALA A 205 23.89 -5.42 18.06
C ALA A 205 23.11 -5.80 16.78
N SER A 206 22.17 -6.73 16.93
CA SER A 206 21.24 -7.12 15.89
C SER A 206 20.38 -5.93 15.43
N THR A 207 19.83 -6.01 14.22
CA THR A 207 18.92 -4.98 13.69
C THR A 207 17.71 -4.77 14.61
N LEU A 208 17.19 -5.84 15.20
CA LEU A 208 16.05 -5.80 16.12
C LEU A 208 16.38 -5.02 17.40
N GLU A 209 17.51 -5.30 18.05
CA GLU A 209 17.96 -4.59 19.26
C GLU A 209 18.16 -3.09 19.01
N LYS A 210 18.64 -2.73 17.82
CA LYS A 210 18.78 -1.32 17.40
C LYS A 210 17.42 -0.64 17.31
N HIS A 211 16.43 -1.29 16.70
CA HIS A 211 15.07 -0.76 16.60
C HIS A 211 14.39 -0.64 17.97
N MET A 212 14.52 -1.65 18.83
CA MET A 212 14.01 -1.62 20.19
C MET A 212 14.58 -0.43 20.96
N SER A 213 15.91 -0.25 20.91
CA SER A 213 16.62 0.87 21.56
C SER A 213 16.16 2.22 21.03
N LEU A 214 15.95 2.33 19.71
CA LEU A 214 15.46 3.53 19.05
C LEU A 214 14.07 3.94 19.55
N VAL A 215 13.15 2.97 19.62
CA VAL A 215 11.78 3.19 20.07
C VAL A 215 11.74 3.57 21.55
N ILE A 216 12.54 2.89 22.39
CA ILE A 216 12.66 3.22 23.82
C ILE A 216 13.19 4.65 24.01
N ALA A 217 14.22 5.05 23.27
CA ALA A 217 14.76 6.40 23.35
C ALA A 217 13.72 7.47 22.95
N ALA A 218 12.93 7.21 21.89
CA ALA A 218 11.84 8.09 21.48
C ALA A 218 10.72 8.16 22.53
N TYR A 219 10.39 7.04 23.17
CA TYR A 219 9.41 6.97 24.25
C TYR A 219 9.84 7.77 25.49
N ASN A 220 11.10 7.64 25.90
CA ASN A 220 11.66 8.40 27.02
C ASN A 220 11.61 9.92 26.75
N LEU A 221 11.93 10.34 25.51
CA LEU A 221 11.77 11.73 25.08
C LEU A 221 10.32 12.18 25.15
N ARG A 222 9.38 11.35 24.70
CA ARG A 222 7.94 11.66 24.76
C ARG A 222 7.46 11.87 26.20
N ARG A 223 8.00 11.13 27.18
CA ARG A 223 7.65 11.27 28.60
C ARG A 223 8.32 12.46 29.29
N THR A 224 9.30 13.08 28.66
CA THR A 224 10.03 14.20 29.27
C THR A 224 9.30 15.51 28.98
N ARG A 225 8.58 16.05 29.98
CA ARG A 225 7.73 17.26 29.87
C ARG A 225 8.45 18.45 29.22
N ASN A 226 9.70 18.70 29.63
CA ASN A 226 10.52 19.79 29.08
C ASN A 226 10.73 19.68 27.55
N ILE A 227 10.80 18.46 27.00
CA ILE A 227 10.98 18.24 25.56
C ILE A 227 9.72 18.59 24.78
N GLU A 228 8.54 18.23 25.29
CA GLU A 228 7.27 18.63 24.68
C GLU A 228 7.13 20.15 24.67
N GLU A 229 7.43 20.79 25.80
CA GLU A 229 7.37 22.24 25.94
C GLU A 229 8.29 22.92 24.93
N VAL A 230 9.55 22.48 24.83
CA VAL A 230 10.53 23.07 23.91
C VAL A 230 10.18 22.83 22.44
N LEU A 231 9.77 21.60 22.06
CA LEU A 231 9.59 21.25 20.66
C LEU A 231 8.21 21.59 20.10
N TYR A 232 7.17 21.61 20.94
CA TYR A 232 5.78 21.67 20.47
C TYR A 232 4.94 22.78 21.11
N SER A 233 4.88 22.82 22.45
CA SER A 233 3.87 23.62 23.17
C SER A 233 4.31 25.07 23.44
N SER A 234 5.61 25.36 23.43
CA SER A 234 6.12 26.72 23.63
C SER A 234 5.75 27.65 22.46
N SER A 235 5.55 28.94 22.77
CA SER A 235 5.40 30.01 21.78
C SER A 235 6.64 30.15 20.88
N SER A 236 7.80 29.64 21.32
CA SER A 236 9.03 29.63 20.55
C SER A 236 9.16 28.45 19.58
N ALA A 237 8.24 27.47 19.63
CA ALA A 237 8.27 26.26 18.80
C ALA A 237 8.01 26.59 17.32
N THR A 238 8.89 26.08 16.46
CA THR A 238 8.84 26.29 15.02
C THR A 238 8.07 25.15 14.33
N SER A 239 7.70 25.32 13.06
CA SER A 239 7.16 24.22 12.25
C SER A 239 8.10 23.01 12.20
N ARG A 240 9.43 23.25 12.22
CA ARG A 240 10.46 22.22 12.21
C ARG A 240 10.54 21.46 13.54
N SER A 241 10.50 22.17 14.68
CA SER A 241 10.49 21.52 16.00
C SER A 241 9.19 20.75 16.24
N LYS A 242 8.05 21.27 15.78
CA LYS A 242 6.76 20.58 15.81
C LYS A 242 6.75 19.32 14.94
N SER A 243 7.38 19.38 13.76
CA SER A 243 7.58 18.22 12.89
C SER A 243 8.45 17.15 13.56
N LEU A 244 9.58 17.56 14.16
CA LEU A 244 10.44 16.65 14.93
C LEU A 244 9.67 15.98 16.06
N TRP A 245 8.92 16.74 16.86
CA TRP A 245 8.07 16.20 17.92
C TRP A 245 7.03 15.20 17.39
N SER A 246 6.36 15.51 16.28
CA SER A 246 5.39 14.60 15.66
C SER A 246 6.04 13.26 15.28
N ASN A 247 7.24 13.30 14.69
CA ASN A 247 7.96 12.09 14.32
C ASN A 247 8.48 11.29 15.53
N ILE A 248 8.90 11.97 16.61
CA ILE A 248 9.24 11.32 17.89
C ILE A 248 8.00 10.60 18.46
N ARG A 249 6.84 11.27 18.48
CA ARG A 249 5.59 10.69 19.00
C ARG A 249 5.13 9.48 18.21
N ARG A 250 5.25 9.50 16.87
CA ARG A 250 4.92 8.35 16.01
C ARG A 250 5.77 7.14 16.35
N LEU A 251 7.09 7.30 16.44
CA LEU A 251 7.97 6.19 16.80
C LEU A 251 7.73 5.71 18.25
N ALA A 252 7.55 6.63 19.18
CA ALA A 252 7.22 6.33 20.58
C ALA A 252 5.86 5.61 20.73
N GLY A 253 4.96 5.73 19.74
CA GLY A 253 3.67 5.07 19.70
C GLY A 253 3.76 3.57 19.92
N HIS A 254 4.74 2.90 19.31
CA HIS A 254 4.95 1.45 19.50
C HIS A 254 5.17 1.04 20.95
N ARG A 255 5.89 1.86 21.74
CA ARG A 255 6.10 1.57 23.16
C ARG A 255 4.84 1.84 23.99
N VAL A 256 4.02 2.81 23.59
CA VAL A 256 2.69 3.04 24.20
C VAL A 256 1.76 1.86 23.93
N SER A 257 1.71 1.37 22.68
CA SER A 257 0.93 0.18 22.34
C SER A 257 1.37 -1.03 23.15
N PHE A 258 2.69 -1.24 23.30
CA PHE A 258 3.22 -2.31 24.17
C PHE A 258 2.73 -2.18 25.61
N GLN A 259 2.77 -0.98 26.19
CA GLN A 259 2.34 -0.77 27.57
C GLN A 259 0.84 -1.06 27.71
N ASN A 260 0.00 -0.57 26.80
CA ASN A 260 -1.44 -0.85 26.80
C ASN A 260 -1.74 -2.35 26.64
N PHE A 261 -0.95 -3.07 25.84
CA PHE A 261 -1.09 -4.52 25.66
C PHE A 261 -0.74 -5.28 26.93
N LYS A 262 0.31 -4.85 27.63
CA LYS A 262 0.68 -5.39 28.94
C LYS A 262 -0.42 -5.10 29.97
N ASP A 263 -0.84 -3.85 30.08
CA ASP A 263 -1.82 -3.42 31.08
C ASP A 263 -3.12 -4.20 30.93
N ILE A 264 -3.66 -4.33 29.71
CA ILE A 264 -4.89 -5.09 29.50
C ILE A 264 -4.73 -6.58 29.81
N SER A 265 -3.59 -7.18 29.46
CA SER A 265 -3.32 -8.61 29.71
C SER A 265 -3.20 -8.95 31.20
N LEU A 266 -2.82 -7.98 32.03
CA LEU A 266 -2.70 -8.12 33.48
C LEU A 266 -3.99 -7.76 34.21
N THR A 267 -4.77 -6.81 33.66
CA THR A 267 -5.99 -6.32 34.29
C THR A 267 -7.20 -7.22 34.02
N LEU A 268 -7.33 -7.79 32.82
CA LEU A 268 -8.53 -8.54 32.43
C LEU A 268 -8.32 -10.05 32.53
N PRO A 269 -9.09 -10.76 33.39
CA PRO A 269 -9.06 -12.22 33.46
C PRO A 269 -9.36 -12.91 32.13
N SER A 270 -10.20 -12.29 31.28
CA SER A 270 -10.56 -12.79 29.95
C SER A 270 -9.38 -12.91 28.98
N PHE A 271 -8.22 -12.32 29.30
CA PHE A 271 -7.00 -12.45 28.53
C PHE A 271 -6.23 -13.75 28.82
N GLU A 272 -6.70 -14.62 29.72
CA GLU A 272 -6.15 -15.98 29.87
C GLU A 272 -6.18 -16.76 28.54
N GLN A 273 -7.17 -16.51 27.68
CA GLN A 273 -7.23 -17.09 26.34
C GLN A 273 -7.58 -16.02 25.29
N VAL A 274 -6.54 -15.51 24.62
CA VAL A 274 -6.69 -14.51 23.55
C VAL A 274 -6.71 -15.18 22.18
N THR A 275 -7.80 -14.98 21.44
CA THR A 275 -7.90 -15.38 20.03
C THR A 275 -8.00 -14.15 19.14
N ILE A 276 -7.02 -13.96 18.25
CA ILE A 276 -7.06 -12.89 17.25
C ILE A 276 -7.52 -13.48 15.91
N ILE A 277 -8.58 -12.90 15.35
CA ILE A 277 -9.23 -13.34 14.12
C ILE A 277 -9.01 -12.26 13.06
N LEU A 278 -8.17 -12.57 12.07
CA LEU A 278 -7.98 -11.73 10.90
C LEU A 278 -9.18 -11.86 9.98
N VAL A 279 -9.91 -10.76 9.79
CA VAL A 279 -11.09 -10.70 8.93
C VAL A 279 -10.63 -10.62 7.47
N SER A 280 -10.98 -11.64 6.69
CA SER A 280 -10.74 -11.67 5.24
C SER A 280 -11.42 -10.47 4.58
N ARG A 281 -10.76 -9.88 3.57
CA ARG A 281 -11.39 -8.86 2.73
C ARG A 281 -12.63 -9.49 2.08
N PRO A 282 -13.84 -8.92 2.28
CA PRO A 282 -15.03 -9.46 1.66
C PRO A 282 -14.89 -9.33 0.14
N PHE A 283 -15.27 -10.38 -0.59
CA PHE A 283 -15.39 -10.29 -2.04
C PHE A 283 -16.39 -9.19 -2.36
N THR A 284 -15.94 -8.16 -3.09
CA THR A 284 -16.87 -7.19 -3.65
C THR A 284 -17.62 -7.96 -4.73
N PRO A 285 -18.96 -8.10 -4.66
CA PRO A 285 -19.69 -8.79 -5.70
C PRO A 285 -19.40 -8.09 -7.03
N ALA A 286 -19.02 -8.86 -8.06
CA ALA A 286 -18.59 -8.39 -9.39
C ALA A 286 -19.61 -7.45 -10.07
N ASN A 287 -20.83 -7.39 -9.55
CA ASN A 287 -21.74 -6.28 -9.71
C ASN A 287 -22.52 -6.12 -8.39
N PRO A 288 -22.43 -4.98 -7.66
CA PRO A 288 -23.47 -4.63 -6.73
C PRO A 288 -24.72 -4.39 -7.58
N SER A 289 -25.57 -5.41 -7.71
CA SER A 289 -26.83 -5.36 -8.47
C SER A 289 -27.82 -4.30 -7.96
N GLN A 290 -27.44 -3.55 -6.92
CA GLN A 290 -28.23 -2.54 -6.27
C GLN A 290 -27.50 -1.21 -6.26
N ARG A 291 -28.16 -0.20 -6.81
CA ARG A 291 -27.75 1.20 -6.77
C ARG A 291 -27.36 1.62 -5.33
N PRO A 292 -26.27 2.39 -5.13
CA PRO A 292 -25.96 2.96 -3.82
C PRO A 292 -27.08 3.89 -3.35
N LEU A 293 -27.51 3.77 -2.10
CA LEU A 293 -28.56 4.61 -1.55
C LEU A 293 -28.08 6.06 -1.45
N ASN A 294 -28.98 7.00 -1.69
CA ASN A 294 -28.73 8.40 -1.38
C ASN A 294 -29.01 8.70 0.10
N LEU A 295 -28.54 9.85 0.57
CA LEU A 295 -28.63 10.21 1.99
C LEU A 295 -30.07 10.19 2.55
N ASN A 296 -31.08 10.58 1.76
CA ASN A 296 -32.47 10.53 2.21
C ASN A 296 -32.93 9.09 2.43
N GLU A 297 -32.58 8.20 1.51
CA GLU A 297 -32.92 6.78 1.60
C GLU A 297 -32.20 6.12 2.78
N THR A 298 -30.93 6.47 3.02
CA THR A 298 -30.16 5.99 4.19
C THR A 298 -30.77 6.46 5.52
N PHE A 299 -31.19 7.72 5.62
CA PHE A 299 -31.94 8.22 6.78
C PHE A 299 -33.29 7.50 6.93
N GLY A 300 -33.96 7.20 5.81
CA GLY A 300 -35.21 6.44 5.79
C GLY A 300 -35.08 5.03 6.37
N ILE A 301 -33.96 4.34 6.13
CA ILE A 301 -33.66 3.02 6.75
C ILE A 301 -33.63 3.14 8.28
N LEU A 302 -33.07 4.24 8.79
CA LEU A 302 -33.01 4.53 10.22
C LEU A 302 -34.32 5.10 10.78
N GLN A 303 -35.36 5.25 9.95
CA GLN A 303 -36.62 5.91 10.28
C GLN A 303 -36.42 7.36 10.74
N LEU A 304 -35.39 8.02 10.21
CA LEU A 304 -35.04 9.41 10.52
C LEU A 304 -35.44 10.35 9.38
N LYS A 305 -35.85 11.56 9.74
CA LYS A 305 -36.10 12.64 8.78
C LYS A 305 -34.80 13.39 8.50
N LEU A 306 -34.48 13.63 7.22
CA LEU A 306 -33.34 14.49 6.86
C LEU A 306 -33.73 15.96 7.01
N ASP A 307 -33.51 16.50 8.20
CA ASP A 307 -33.66 17.92 8.52
C ASP A 307 -32.46 18.42 9.34
N PRO A 308 -32.26 19.75 9.47
CA PRO A 308 -31.10 20.30 10.17
C PRO A 308 -30.98 19.85 11.63
N THR A 309 -32.10 19.66 12.32
CA THR A 309 -32.14 19.26 13.74
C THR A 309 -31.67 17.81 13.89
N THR A 310 -32.24 16.90 13.10
CA THR A 310 -31.86 15.48 13.09
C THR A 310 -30.42 15.30 12.60
N THR A 311 -29.99 16.05 11.58
CA THR A 311 -28.60 16.00 11.07
C THR A 311 -27.60 16.39 12.16
N LYS A 312 -27.88 17.46 12.90
CA LYS A 312 -27.04 17.91 14.02
C LYS A 312 -26.99 16.88 15.15
N ALA A 313 -28.11 16.23 15.46
CA ALA A 313 -28.19 15.20 16.49
C ALA A 313 -27.40 13.93 16.12
N VAL A 314 -27.47 13.49 14.86
CA VAL A 314 -26.86 12.23 14.40
C VAL A 314 -25.37 12.39 14.10
N LEU A 315 -24.96 13.52 13.51
CA LEU A 315 -23.61 13.70 12.93
C LEU A 315 -22.76 14.74 13.67
N GLY A 316 -23.36 15.55 14.54
CA GLY A 316 -22.69 16.60 15.30
C GLY A 316 -22.86 18.01 14.69
N GLN A 317 -22.35 19.01 15.42
CA GLN A 317 -22.63 20.43 15.14
C GLN A 317 -21.96 20.99 13.85
N ASN A 318 -20.99 20.27 13.28
CA ASN A 318 -20.16 20.76 12.17
C ASN A 318 -20.74 20.46 10.77
N TRP A 319 -21.92 19.83 10.71
CA TRP A 319 -22.53 19.36 9.47
C TRP A 319 -23.84 20.09 9.16
N THR A 320 -23.96 20.57 7.92
CA THR A 320 -25.21 21.12 7.36
C THR A 320 -25.79 20.15 6.33
N VAL A 321 -27.12 20.15 6.16
CA VAL A 321 -27.83 19.25 5.22
C VAL A 321 -27.24 19.30 3.78
N PRO A 322 -26.93 20.47 3.20
CA PRO A 322 -26.32 20.52 1.86
C PRO A 322 -24.91 19.93 1.83
N LYS A 323 -24.09 20.22 2.85
CA LYS A 323 -22.71 19.73 2.94
C LYS A 323 -22.65 18.21 3.08
N ILE A 324 -23.47 17.63 3.96
CA ILE A 324 -23.54 16.17 4.14
C ILE A 324 -24.07 15.48 2.88
N LYS A 325 -25.05 16.06 2.17
CA LYS A 325 -25.54 15.48 0.90
C LYS A 325 -24.42 15.39 -0.14
N GLY A 326 -23.64 16.47 -0.30
CA GLY A 326 -22.51 16.51 -1.22
C GLY A 326 -21.43 15.48 -0.83
N GLU A 327 -20.97 15.52 0.42
CA GLU A 327 -19.91 14.62 0.89
C GLU A 327 -20.34 13.15 0.93
N PHE A 328 -21.58 12.86 1.33
CA PHE A 328 -22.12 11.51 1.30
C PHE A 328 -22.21 10.97 -0.13
N ALA A 329 -22.70 11.78 -1.08
CA ALA A 329 -22.72 11.39 -2.49
C ALA A 329 -21.31 11.15 -3.05
N LYS A 330 -20.30 11.93 -2.62
CA LYS A 330 -18.90 11.67 -2.96
C LYS A 330 -18.43 10.32 -2.42
N ARG A 331 -18.66 10.02 -1.15
CA ARG A 331 -18.26 8.73 -0.53
C ARG A 331 -19.00 7.53 -1.10
N GLN A 332 -20.27 7.67 -1.46
CA GLN A 332 -21.03 6.62 -2.17
C GLN A 332 -20.47 6.29 -3.55
N LYS A 333 -19.75 7.24 -4.16
CA LYS A 333 -19.11 7.08 -5.47
C LYS A 333 -17.63 6.72 -5.37
N GLN A 334 -17.02 6.82 -4.19
CA GLN A 334 -15.65 6.37 -3.96
C GLN A 334 -15.61 4.85 -4.07
N LYS A 335 -15.23 4.33 -5.24
CA LYS A 335 -14.57 3.02 -5.31
C LYS A 335 -13.28 3.15 -4.48
N LEU A 336 -12.94 2.11 -3.72
CA LEU A 336 -11.77 2.04 -2.83
C LEU A 336 -10.57 2.70 -3.53
N ASN A 337 -10.08 3.82 -2.98
CA ASN A 337 -9.12 4.73 -3.62
C ASN A 337 -7.76 4.06 -3.90
N ILE A 338 -7.66 3.27 -4.98
CA ILE A 338 -6.42 2.66 -5.47
C ILE A 338 -5.75 3.58 -6.53
N HIS A 339 -6.50 4.56 -7.04
CA HIS A 339 -6.06 5.39 -8.18
C HIS A 339 -5.14 6.56 -7.81
N ALA A 340 -5.25 7.12 -6.60
CA ALA A 340 -4.48 8.30 -6.19
C ALA A 340 -3.07 7.95 -5.66
N GLU A 341 -2.90 6.82 -4.95
CA GLU A 341 -1.59 6.38 -4.44
C GLU A 341 -0.67 5.90 -5.59
N SER A 342 -1.20 5.16 -6.58
CA SER A 342 -0.43 4.67 -7.76
C SER A 342 0.19 5.79 -8.60
N LEU A 343 -0.51 6.94 -8.72
CA LEU A 343 -0.02 8.12 -9.45
C LEU A 343 1.10 8.87 -8.70
N ILE A 344 1.14 8.77 -7.36
CA ILE A 344 2.13 9.45 -6.51
C ILE A 344 3.44 8.64 -6.43
N ASP A 345 3.33 7.33 -6.35
CA ASP A 345 4.47 6.44 -6.08
C ASP A 345 5.16 5.92 -7.36
N ASP A 346 4.76 6.39 -8.55
CA ASP A 346 5.27 5.94 -9.86
C ASP A 346 5.11 4.42 -10.09
N LEU A 347 4.02 3.86 -9.57
CA LEU A 347 3.69 2.45 -9.66
C LEU A 347 2.54 2.22 -10.65
N MET A 348 2.64 1.15 -11.44
CA MET A 348 1.51 0.69 -12.25
C MET A 348 0.33 0.34 -11.33
N PRO A 349 -0.90 0.72 -11.66
CA PRO A 349 -2.07 0.28 -10.92
C PRO A 349 -2.18 -1.25 -10.93
N GLU A 350 -2.44 -1.86 -9.78
CA GLU A 350 -2.67 -3.31 -9.66
C GLU A 350 -4.15 -3.69 -9.75
N ASP A 351 -5.06 -2.71 -9.62
CA ASP A 351 -6.50 -2.93 -9.67
C ASP A 351 -6.99 -3.08 -11.12
N GLU A 352 -7.64 -4.20 -11.41
CA GLU A 352 -8.08 -4.57 -12.77
C GLU A 352 -9.16 -3.62 -13.32
N ASP A 353 -10.10 -3.18 -12.47
CA ASP A 353 -11.13 -2.23 -12.89
C ASP A 353 -10.47 -0.89 -13.28
N VAL A 354 -9.43 -0.49 -12.55
CA VAL A 354 -8.65 0.72 -12.86
C VAL A 354 -7.92 0.58 -14.18
N LEU A 355 -7.30 -0.57 -14.44
CA LEU A 355 -6.58 -0.83 -15.69
C LEU A 355 -7.52 -0.78 -16.91
N GLU A 356 -8.74 -1.31 -16.77
CA GLU A 356 -9.77 -1.26 -17.81
C GLU A 356 -10.33 0.16 -17.97
N ASP A 357 -10.76 0.78 -16.87
CA ASP A 357 -11.50 2.04 -16.85
C ASP A 357 -10.69 3.21 -17.44
N PHE A 358 -9.38 3.17 -17.29
CA PHE A 358 -8.45 4.23 -17.70
C PHE A 358 -7.57 3.82 -18.89
N GLY A 359 -7.91 2.71 -19.55
CA GLY A 359 -7.35 2.33 -20.84
C GLY A 359 -5.94 1.74 -20.79
N PHE A 360 -5.44 1.34 -19.63
CA PHE A 360 -4.17 0.61 -19.52
C PHE A 360 -4.27 -0.78 -20.17
N ASN A 361 -5.44 -1.42 -20.12
CA ASN A 361 -5.72 -2.66 -20.84
C ASN A 361 -5.78 -2.47 -22.37
N ASN A 362 -6.03 -1.25 -22.83
CA ASN A 362 -6.03 -0.93 -24.26
C ASN A 362 -4.62 -0.81 -24.84
N VAL A 363 -3.62 -0.78 -23.96
CA VAL A 363 -2.21 -0.58 -24.31
C VAL A 363 -1.47 -1.88 -24.01
N LEU A 364 -1.15 -2.59 -25.08
CA LEU A 364 -0.68 -3.98 -25.04
C LEU A 364 0.76 -4.17 -24.51
N PHE A 365 1.56 -3.09 -24.41
CA PHE A 365 2.98 -3.18 -24.09
C PHE A 365 3.32 -2.41 -22.83
N GLY A 366 4.12 -3.02 -21.94
CA GLY A 366 4.55 -2.38 -20.68
C GLY A 366 5.25 -1.03 -20.90
N GLY A 367 6.02 -0.88 -21.98
CA GLY A 367 6.59 0.41 -22.37
C GLY A 367 5.52 1.47 -22.66
N ASP A 368 4.48 1.13 -23.40
CA ASP A 368 3.41 2.06 -23.73
C ASP A 368 2.48 2.34 -22.52
N GLN A 369 2.31 1.37 -21.62
CA GLN A 369 1.59 1.56 -20.34
C GLN A 369 2.29 2.59 -19.46
N THR A 370 3.63 2.60 -19.41
CA THR A 370 4.38 3.65 -18.70
C THR A 370 4.21 5.04 -19.33
N TYR A 371 4.04 5.13 -20.65
CA TYR A 371 3.75 6.41 -21.31
C TYR A 371 2.34 6.91 -20.99
N LEU A 372 1.36 6.00 -20.90
CA LEU A 372 0.01 6.33 -20.46
C LEU A 372 -0.02 6.76 -18.99
N LEU A 373 0.74 6.09 -18.11
CA LEU A 373 0.89 6.53 -16.72
C LEU A 373 1.53 7.92 -16.65
N GLY A 374 2.61 8.16 -17.39
CA GLY A 374 3.27 9.47 -17.45
C GLY A 374 2.33 10.59 -17.92
N LEU A 375 1.38 10.28 -18.80
CA LEU A 375 0.32 11.21 -19.22
C LEU A 375 -0.61 11.60 -18.05
N TYR A 376 -1.06 10.62 -17.26
CA TYR A 376 -1.90 10.85 -16.08
C TYR A 376 -1.15 11.54 -14.94
N GLN A 377 0.12 11.17 -14.72
CA GLN A 377 0.99 11.84 -13.76
C GLN A 377 1.19 13.31 -14.10
N GLY A 378 1.38 13.66 -15.38
CA GLY A 378 1.51 15.05 -15.79
C GLY A 378 0.27 15.90 -15.50
N LEU A 379 -0.93 15.30 -15.55
CA LEU A 379 -2.17 15.97 -15.13
C LEU A 379 -2.21 16.16 -13.62
N TYR A 380 -1.90 15.11 -12.86
CA TYR A 380 -1.96 15.11 -11.40
C TYR A 380 -0.89 16.02 -10.77
N LEU A 381 0.37 15.87 -11.19
CA LEU A 381 1.53 16.65 -10.71
C LEU A 381 1.48 18.13 -11.12
N SER A 382 0.61 18.50 -12.07
CA SER A 382 0.35 19.92 -12.36
C SER A 382 -0.24 20.67 -11.17
N GLY A 383 -0.80 19.95 -10.20
CA GLY A 383 -1.49 20.50 -9.02
C GLY A 383 -2.81 21.17 -9.34
N LYS A 384 -3.26 21.15 -10.61
CA LYS A 384 -4.52 21.75 -11.06
C LYS A 384 -5.72 20.81 -10.95
N PHE A 385 -5.47 19.50 -10.99
CA PHE A 385 -6.49 18.46 -11.04
C PHE A 385 -6.18 17.36 -10.05
N SER A 386 -7.20 16.88 -9.34
CA SER A 386 -7.08 15.73 -8.45
C SER A 386 -7.36 14.42 -9.19
N ALA A 387 -7.10 13.28 -8.55
CA ALA A 387 -7.45 11.96 -9.12
C ALA A 387 -8.98 11.83 -9.31
N GLU A 388 -9.76 12.49 -8.45
CA GLU A 388 -11.21 12.57 -8.54
C GLU A 388 -11.66 13.35 -9.78
N ASP A 389 -11.03 14.48 -10.11
CA ASP A 389 -11.35 15.26 -11.32
C ASP A 389 -11.15 14.40 -12.58
N ILE A 390 -10.03 13.66 -12.64
CA ILE A 390 -9.69 12.78 -13.76
C ILE A 390 -10.72 11.64 -13.87
N HIS A 391 -11.14 11.06 -12.75
CA HIS A 391 -12.19 10.04 -12.72
C HIS A 391 -13.56 10.59 -13.16
N GLU A 392 -13.93 11.80 -12.73
CA GLU A 392 -15.16 12.46 -13.19
C GLU A 392 -15.16 12.68 -14.71
N TRP A 393 -14.02 13.06 -15.29
CA TRP A 393 -13.92 13.21 -16.74
C TRP A 393 -14.05 11.88 -17.48
N ARG A 394 -13.52 10.79 -16.90
CA ARG A 394 -13.69 9.45 -17.42
C ARG A 394 -15.16 9.03 -17.41
N VAL A 395 -15.83 9.17 -16.26
CA VAL A 395 -17.26 8.80 -16.11
C VAL A 395 -18.15 9.67 -16.99
N GLY A 396 -17.78 10.93 -17.18
CA GLY A 396 -18.49 11.88 -18.04
C GLY A 396 -18.20 11.75 -19.54
N ASP A 397 -17.36 10.79 -19.96
CA ASP A 397 -16.93 10.60 -21.35
C ASP A 397 -16.31 11.86 -22.00
N ILE A 398 -15.62 12.66 -21.18
CA ILE A 398 -14.93 13.91 -21.60
C ILE A 398 -13.42 13.87 -21.30
N LEU A 399 -12.90 12.70 -20.89
CA LEU A 399 -11.50 12.53 -20.48
C LEU A 399 -10.51 12.94 -21.58
N VAL A 400 -10.71 12.45 -22.80
CA VAL A 400 -9.81 12.74 -23.93
C VAL A 400 -9.76 14.23 -24.24
N ASP A 401 -10.91 14.90 -24.22
CA ASP A 401 -11.00 16.33 -24.50
C ASP A 401 -10.33 17.16 -23.41
N LYS A 402 -10.48 16.77 -22.14
CA LYS A 402 -9.83 17.43 -21.00
C LYS A 402 -8.32 17.25 -21.00
N ILE A 403 -7.83 16.07 -21.37
CA ILE A 403 -6.40 15.80 -21.58
C ILE A 403 -5.85 16.71 -22.68
N LYS A 404 -6.54 16.76 -23.85
CA LYS A 404 -6.15 17.63 -24.98
C LYS A 404 -6.14 19.09 -24.55
N GLU A 405 -7.20 19.58 -23.91
CA GLU A 405 -7.33 20.96 -23.42
C GLU A 405 -6.13 21.35 -22.53
N PHE A 406 -5.81 20.51 -21.54
CA PHE A 406 -4.69 20.75 -20.63
C PHE A 406 -3.36 20.80 -21.36
N TYR A 407 -3.00 19.77 -22.14
CA TYR A 407 -1.68 19.70 -22.75
C TYR A 407 -1.51 20.69 -23.93
N TYR A 408 -2.59 21.05 -24.64
CA TYR A 408 -2.53 22.12 -25.63
C TYR A 408 -2.30 23.50 -25.00
N SER A 409 -2.73 23.71 -23.75
CA SER A 409 -2.45 24.96 -23.01
C SER A 409 -0.97 25.14 -22.65
N ILE A 410 -0.18 24.07 -22.67
CA ILE A 410 1.27 24.09 -22.40
C ILE A 410 2.01 24.45 -23.71
N PRO A 411 3.09 25.27 -23.68
CA PRO A 411 3.92 25.54 -24.85
C PRO A 411 4.49 24.25 -25.47
N GLN A 412 4.56 24.17 -26.81
CA GLN A 412 4.91 22.94 -27.53
C GLN A 412 6.23 22.30 -27.07
N ASN A 413 7.24 23.10 -26.72
CA ASN A 413 8.55 22.62 -26.28
C ASN A 413 8.57 22.08 -24.83
N SER A 414 7.47 22.26 -24.09
CA SER A 414 7.35 21.93 -22.66
C SER A 414 6.28 20.86 -22.37
N ARG A 415 5.68 20.26 -23.41
CA ARG A 415 4.61 19.25 -23.29
C ARG A 415 5.11 17.86 -22.90
N GLY A 416 6.42 17.64 -22.91
CA GLY A 416 7.02 16.31 -22.69
C GLY A 416 6.76 15.34 -23.84
N GLN A 417 7.20 14.09 -23.68
CA GLN A 417 7.09 13.05 -24.72
C GLN A 417 5.78 12.24 -24.63
N TYR A 418 5.10 12.26 -23.47
CA TYR A 418 3.88 11.49 -23.22
C TYR A 418 2.67 11.98 -24.03
N PHE A 419 2.46 13.30 -24.14
CA PHE A 419 1.34 13.84 -24.91
C PHE A 419 1.46 13.62 -26.44
N PRO A 420 2.64 13.83 -27.07
CA PRO A 420 2.85 13.42 -28.46
C PRO A 420 2.65 11.92 -28.71
N TRP A 421 3.00 11.06 -27.74
CA TRP A 421 2.70 9.63 -27.80
C TRP A 421 1.18 9.39 -27.73
N PHE A 422 0.47 10.05 -26.83
CA PHE A 422 -0.99 9.92 -26.69
C PHE A 422 -1.73 10.32 -27.98
N LEU A 423 -1.32 11.41 -28.65
CA LEU A 423 -1.93 11.83 -29.92
C LEU A 423 -1.78 10.79 -31.04
N LYS A 424 -0.74 9.95 -30.99
CA LYS A 424 -0.53 8.84 -31.93
C LYS A 424 -1.27 7.56 -31.52
N ASN A 425 -1.67 7.46 -30.25
CA ASN A 425 -2.27 6.28 -29.63
C ASN A 425 -3.60 6.61 -28.95
N SER A 426 -4.41 7.51 -29.54
CA SER A 426 -5.67 7.97 -28.94
C SER A 426 -6.68 6.84 -28.71
N TYR A 427 -6.57 5.77 -29.50
CA TYR A 427 -7.32 4.52 -29.32
C TYR A 427 -7.22 3.94 -27.91
N ALA A 428 -6.14 4.24 -27.17
CA ALA A 428 -5.95 3.80 -25.79
C ALA A 428 -7.07 4.27 -24.86
N LEU A 429 -7.70 5.42 -25.12
CA LEU A 429 -8.79 5.97 -24.30
C LEU A 429 -10.13 6.06 -25.05
N GLU A 430 -10.13 5.88 -26.36
CA GLU A 430 -11.33 6.02 -27.21
C GLU A 430 -12.08 4.69 -27.43
N ARG A 431 -11.47 3.55 -27.10
CA ARG A 431 -12.08 2.22 -27.28
C ARG A 431 -12.03 1.43 -25.98
N HIS A 432 -13.15 0.85 -25.56
CA HIS A 432 -13.16 -0.17 -24.52
C HIS A 432 -12.72 -1.51 -25.11
N MET A 433 -11.72 -2.15 -24.51
CA MET A 433 -11.28 -3.50 -24.84
C MET A 433 -11.29 -4.33 -23.57
N THR A 434 -11.96 -5.49 -23.60
CA THR A 434 -11.99 -6.40 -22.46
C THR A 434 -10.63 -7.09 -22.29
N LYS A 435 -10.38 -7.64 -21.09
CA LYS A 435 -9.13 -8.38 -20.80
C LYS A 435 -8.91 -9.55 -21.77
N GLU A 436 -9.96 -10.27 -22.12
CA GLU A 436 -9.88 -11.40 -23.06
C GLU A 436 -9.54 -10.93 -24.47
N GLU A 437 -10.13 -9.81 -24.92
CA GLU A 437 -9.81 -9.21 -26.21
C GLU A 437 -8.39 -8.64 -26.24
N ALA A 438 -7.95 -7.99 -25.16
CA ALA A 438 -6.60 -7.49 -25.00
C ALA A 438 -5.58 -8.63 -25.02
N GLN A 439 -5.84 -9.73 -24.31
CA GLN A 439 -5.00 -10.94 -24.33
C GLN A 439 -4.96 -11.58 -25.71
N GLN A 440 -6.09 -11.72 -26.41
CA GLN A 440 -6.11 -12.27 -27.77
C GLN A 440 -5.38 -11.38 -28.77
N ASN A 441 -5.55 -10.05 -28.68
CA ASN A 441 -4.83 -9.10 -29.52
C ASN A 441 -3.34 -9.05 -29.19
N LEU A 442 -2.96 -9.18 -27.92
CA LEU A 442 -1.58 -9.30 -27.48
C LEU A 442 -0.94 -10.54 -28.09
N ILE A 443 -1.59 -11.70 -27.93
CA ILE A 443 -1.14 -12.98 -28.47
C ILE A 443 -1.01 -12.89 -30.00
N ALA A 444 -2.01 -12.34 -30.70
CA ALA A 444 -1.96 -12.14 -32.15
C ALA A 444 -0.79 -11.23 -32.56
N THR A 445 -0.59 -10.11 -31.85
CA THR A 445 0.49 -9.16 -32.12
C THR A 445 1.87 -9.78 -31.86
N PHE A 446 1.99 -10.63 -30.84
CA PHE A 446 3.22 -11.35 -30.51
C PHE A 446 3.66 -12.24 -31.68
N TYR A 447 2.74 -13.05 -32.18
CA TYR A 447 3.02 -13.93 -33.31
C TYR A 447 3.13 -13.17 -34.64
N ASP A 448 2.38 -12.09 -34.85
CA ASP A 448 2.48 -11.28 -36.08
C ASP A 448 3.88 -10.66 -36.24
N LYS A 449 4.50 -10.16 -35.16
CA LYS A 449 5.89 -9.66 -35.21
C LYS A 449 6.93 -10.77 -35.33
N ALA A 450 6.66 -11.96 -34.80
CA ALA A 450 7.58 -13.09 -34.88
C ALA A 450 7.51 -13.81 -36.24
N ARG A 451 6.37 -13.76 -36.93
CA ARG A 451 6.12 -14.43 -38.20
C ARG A 451 7.19 -14.18 -39.28
N PRO A 452 7.73 -12.95 -39.49
CA PRO A 452 8.75 -12.71 -40.51
C PRO A 452 10.06 -13.47 -40.30
N TYR A 453 10.37 -13.86 -39.05
CA TYR A 453 11.59 -14.60 -38.70
C TYR A 453 11.50 -16.09 -39.04
N LEU A 454 10.30 -16.63 -39.26
CA LEU A 454 10.10 -18.01 -39.69
C LEU A 454 10.50 -18.20 -41.16
N ASP A 455 10.91 -19.43 -41.48
CA ASP A 455 11.06 -19.88 -42.87
C ASP A 455 9.73 -19.67 -43.62
N ILE A 456 9.78 -19.35 -44.91
CA ILE A 456 8.61 -18.97 -45.72
C ILE A 456 7.46 -19.99 -45.62
N GLU A 457 7.81 -21.28 -45.56
CA GLU A 457 6.87 -22.41 -45.49
C GLU A 457 6.11 -22.50 -44.15
N ASP A 458 6.60 -21.83 -43.12
CA ASP A 458 6.09 -21.91 -41.75
C ASP A 458 5.38 -20.64 -41.28
N ARG A 459 5.42 -19.55 -42.07
CA ARG A 459 4.82 -18.26 -41.70
C ARG A 459 3.31 -18.31 -41.48
N ASN A 460 2.63 -19.27 -42.09
CA ASN A 460 1.18 -19.43 -41.95
C ASN A 460 0.78 -20.46 -40.88
N LYS A 461 1.76 -21.02 -40.15
CA LYS A 461 1.52 -22.03 -39.12
C LYS A 461 1.55 -21.39 -37.73
N THR A 462 0.70 -21.89 -36.85
CA THR A 462 0.75 -21.62 -35.42
C THR A 462 1.89 -22.40 -34.76
N ALA A 463 2.32 -22.00 -33.58
CA ALA A 463 3.41 -22.68 -32.88
C ALA A 463 3.16 -24.17 -32.60
N ARG A 464 1.90 -24.58 -32.44
CA ARG A 464 1.51 -25.99 -32.24
C ARG A 464 1.58 -26.82 -33.53
N GLU A 465 1.48 -26.17 -34.69
CA GLU A 465 1.55 -26.82 -36.01
C GLU A 465 2.99 -26.95 -36.53
N LEU A 466 3.94 -26.25 -35.90
CA LEU A 466 5.35 -26.36 -36.25
C LEU A 466 5.93 -27.69 -35.77
N GLN A 467 6.63 -28.37 -36.68
CA GLN A 467 7.37 -29.60 -36.41
C GLN A 467 8.84 -29.40 -36.81
N PRO A 468 9.81 -29.93 -36.04
CA PRO A 468 9.64 -30.67 -34.78
C PRO A 468 9.17 -29.77 -33.62
N GLU A 469 8.76 -30.35 -32.49
CA GLU A 469 8.27 -29.62 -31.31
C GLU A 469 9.22 -28.49 -30.87
N ALA A 470 10.53 -28.71 -30.98
CA ALA A 470 11.55 -27.70 -30.71
C ALA A 470 11.36 -26.40 -31.50
N LYS A 471 10.86 -26.49 -32.73
CA LYS A 471 10.55 -25.34 -33.61
C LYS A 471 9.36 -24.54 -33.06
N GLY A 472 8.31 -25.23 -32.59
CA GLY A 472 7.17 -24.61 -31.93
C GLY A 472 7.54 -23.90 -30.63
N SER A 473 8.27 -24.57 -29.74
CA SER A 473 8.77 -23.98 -28.48
C SER A 473 9.65 -22.75 -28.73
N SER A 474 10.53 -22.82 -29.72
CA SER A 474 11.39 -21.70 -30.12
C SER A 474 10.60 -20.52 -30.69
N TYR A 475 9.52 -20.79 -31.44
CA TYR A 475 8.65 -19.75 -31.97
C TYR A 475 7.89 -19.01 -30.85
N ASN A 476 7.38 -19.75 -29.86
CA ASN A 476 6.74 -19.16 -28.67
C ASN A 476 7.72 -18.26 -27.90
N LEU A 477 8.97 -18.71 -27.73
CA LEU A 477 9.98 -17.90 -27.05
C LEU A 477 10.27 -16.63 -27.86
N LEU A 478 10.52 -16.77 -29.18
CA LEU A 478 10.79 -15.63 -30.06
C LEU A 478 9.66 -14.59 -29.99
N ALA A 479 8.41 -15.05 -30.01
CA ALA A 479 7.24 -14.20 -29.90
C ALA A 479 7.21 -13.42 -28.58
N GLY A 480 7.63 -14.01 -27.46
CA GLY A 480 7.74 -13.31 -26.17
C GLY A 480 8.91 -12.32 -26.10
N VAL A 481 10.11 -12.74 -26.52
CA VAL A 481 11.33 -11.92 -26.38
C VAL A 481 11.34 -10.70 -27.30
N LEU A 482 10.63 -10.74 -28.44
CA LEU A 482 10.40 -9.56 -29.29
C LEU A 482 9.70 -8.41 -28.56
N PHE A 483 9.00 -8.71 -27.46
CA PHE A 483 8.31 -7.75 -26.60
C PHE A 483 8.94 -7.66 -25.21
N ARG A 484 10.15 -8.20 -25.04
CA ARG A 484 10.89 -8.25 -23.77
C ARG A 484 10.10 -8.91 -22.63
N ALA A 485 9.23 -9.87 -22.96
CA ALA A 485 8.43 -10.61 -22.01
C ALA A 485 9.09 -11.95 -21.64
N SER A 486 9.09 -12.27 -20.34
CA SER A 486 9.45 -13.59 -19.84
C SER A 486 8.28 -14.58 -20.05
N PRO A 487 8.53 -15.88 -20.29
CA PRO A 487 7.49 -16.91 -20.24
C PRO A 487 6.81 -16.94 -18.87
N ASN A 488 5.55 -17.39 -18.79
CA ASN A 488 4.90 -17.59 -17.48
C ASN A 488 5.53 -18.82 -16.79
N PRO A 489 5.72 -18.81 -15.45
CA PRO A 489 6.19 -19.97 -14.70
C PRO A 489 5.42 -21.28 -14.93
N ILE A 490 4.14 -21.21 -15.34
CA ILE A 490 3.33 -22.38 -15.68
C ILE A 490 3.55 -22.89 -17.12
N ASP A 491 4.19 -22.10 -17.97
CA ASP A 491 4.45 -22.46 -19.37
C ASP A 491 5.68 -23.36 -19.48
N ARG A 492 5.63 -24.33 -20.41
CA ARG A 492 6.77 -25.23 -20.65
C ARG A 492 8.06 -24.50 -21.02
N ASN A 493 7.94 -23.36 -21.71
CA ASN A 493 9.08 -22.54 -22.12
C ASN A 493 9.87 -21.96 -20.93
N TRP A 494 9.22 -21.79 -19.77
CA TRP A 494 9.89 -21.39 -18.53
C TRP A 494 11.02 -22.36 -18.16
N TYR A 495 10.72 -23.65 -18.23
CA TYR A 495 11.68 -24.72 -17.94
C TYR A 495 12.62 -24.95 -19.12
N SER A 496 12.08 -25.00 -20.33
CA SER A 496 12.83 -25.37 -21.54
C SER A 496 13.95 -24.40 -21.91
N PHE A 497 13.80 -23.11 -21.59
CA PHE A 497 14.77 -22.08 -21.92
C PHE A 497 15.53 -21.51 -20.71
N GLY A 498 15.41 -22.17 -19.56
CA GLY A 498 16.23 -21.88 -18.38
C GLY A 498 15.76 -20.70 -17.52
N PHE A 499 14.53 -20.20 -17.69
CA PHE A 499 14.02 -19.14 -16.81
C PHE A 499 13.84 -19.62 -15.37
N VAL A 500 13.55 -20.91 -15.18
CA VAL A 500 13.44 -21.54 -13.86
C VAL A 500 14.73 -21.46 -13.02
N THR A 501 15.90 -21.25 -13.64
CA THR A 501 17.17 -21.14 -12.91
C THR A 501 17.47 -19.73 -12.43
N CYS A 502 16.70 -18.73 -12.88
CA CYS A 502 16.83 -17.35 -12.44
C CYS A 502 16.37 -17.20 -10.98
N ARG A 503 17.12 -16.43 -10.18
CA ARG A 503 16.85 -16.16 -8.76
C ARG A 503 15.85 -15.03 -8.52
N GLY A 504 15.43 -14.35 -9.58
CA GLY A 504 14.42 -13.31 -9.55
C GLY A 504 14.38 -12.51 -10.85
N GLN A 505 13.48 -11.53 -10.88
CA GLN A 505 13.13 -10.75 -12.07
C GLN A 505 14.31 -10.08 -12.79
N GLY A 506 15.35 -9.67 -12.04
CA GLY A 506 16.56 -9.08 -12.62
C GLY A 506 17.35 -10.07 -13.49
N GLU A 507 17.48 -11.32 -13.05
CA GLU A 507 18.14 -12.36 -13.84
C GLU A 507 17.28 -12.81 -15.02
N GLU A 508 15.96 -12.88 -14.84
CA GLU A 508 15.03 -13.15 -15.94
C GLU A 508 15.13 -12.10 -17.05
N SER A 509 15.18 -10.82 -16.68
CA SER A 509 15.36 -9.72 -17.64
C SER A 509 16.67 -9.85 -18.41
N VAL A 510 17.76 -10.25 -17.74
CA VAL A 510 19.06 -10.48 -18.41
C VAL A 510 18.98 -11.68 -19.36
N LEU A 511 18.22 -12.72 -19.02
CA LEU A 511 18.00 -13.87 -19.89
C LEU A 511 17.13 -13.51 -21.11
N VAL A 512 16.09 -12.70 -20.94
CA VAL A 512 15.30 -12.13 -22.06
C VAL A 512 16.20 -11.32 -22.99
N ASP A 513 17.04 -10.43 -22.43
CA ASP A 513 17.98 -9.62 -23.20
C ASP A 513 18.95 -10.47 -24.00
N LEU A 514 19.43 -11.56 -23.40
CA LEU A 514 20.31 -12.50 -24.05
C LEU A 514 19.66 -13.16 -25.27
N TYR A 515 18.41 -13.64 -25.13
CA TYR A 515 17.67 -14.22 -26.25
C TYR A 515 17.34 -13.16 -27.33
N GLN A 516 17.01 -11.94 -26.93
CA GLN A 516 16.71 -10.86 -27.87
C GLN A 516 17.95 -10.49 -28.70
N LEU A 517 19.10 -10.32 -28.04
CA LEU A 517 20.39 -10.06 -28.68
C LEU A 517 20.88 -11.22 -29.56
N LEU A 518 20.43 -12.45 -29.28
CA LEU A 518 20.73 -13.64 -30.07
C LEU A 518 19.88 -13.71 -31.35
N LEU A 519 18.61 -13.32 -31.27
CA LEU A 519 17.61 -13.62 -32.30
C LEU A 519 17.24 -12.45 -33.20
N THR A 520 17.44 -11.22 -32.74
CA THR A 520 16.88 -10.04 -33.40
C THR A 520 17.96 -9.05 -33.85
N GLU A 521 17.69 -8.38 -34.97
CA GLU A 521 18.61 -7.40 -35.53
C GLU A 521 18.57 -6.10 -34.71
N SER A 522 19.65 -5.33 -34.77
CA SER A 522 19.71 -4.04 -34.11
C SER A 522 18.74 -3.08 -34.80
N ASP A 523 17.84 -2.51 -34.01
CA ASP A 523 16.86 -1.49 -34.44
C ASP A 523 17.36 -0.05 -34.19
N GLY A 524 18.63 0.11 -33.78
CA GLY A 524 19.21 1.40 -33.39
C GLY A 524 18.74 1.91 -32.02
N SER A 525 18.00 1.13 -31.24
CA SER A 525 17.62 1.51 -29.89
C SER A 525 18.83 1.54 -28.94
N PHE A 526 18.70 2.33 -27.87
CA PHE A 526 19.71 2.43 -26.82
C PHE A 526 20.10 1.06 -26.25
N PHE A 527 19.17 0.11 -26.16
CA PHE A 527 19.45 -1.27 -25.76
C PHE A 527 20.54 -1.90 -26.64
N TYR A 528 20.36 -1.87 -27.96
CA TYR A 528 21.34 -2.41 -28.89
C TYR A 528 22.63 -1.60 -28.91
N GLU A 529 22.56 -0.27 -28.87
CA GLU A 529 23.77 0.56 -28.82
C GLU A 529 24.62 0.24 -27.58
N PHE A 530 23.97 0.13 -26.42
CA PHE A 530 24.63 -0.21 -25.16
C PHE A 530 25.31 -1.57 -25.22
N HIS A 531 24.60 -2.62 -25.67
CA HIS A 531 25.17 -3.96 -25.74
C HIS A 531 26.18 -4.14 -26.90
N ASN A 532 25.93 -3.53 -28.07
CA ASN A 532 26.81 -3.58 -29.23
C ASN A 532 28.11 -2.80 -29.00
N SER A 533 28.09 -1.71 -28.22
CA SER A 533 29.32 -0.96 -27.88
C SER A 533 30.35 -1.81 -27.13
N ARG A 534 29.88 -2.82 -26.38
CA ARG A 534 30.74 -3.71 -25.57
C ARG A 534 31.15 -4.99 -26.31
N ARG A 535 30.33 -5.48 -27.25
CA ARG A 535 30.55 -6.76 -27.95
C ARG A 535 30.93 -6.63 -29.44
N GLY A 536 30.82 -5.43 -30.03
CA GLY A 536 30.88 -5.21 -31.47
C GLY A 536 29.55 -5.53 -32.19
N VAL A 537 29.42 -5.14 -33.46
CA VAL A 537 28.24 -5.44 -34.27
C VAL A 537 28.35 -6.88 -34.79
N ILE A 538 27.65 -7.81 -34.15
CA ILE A 538 27.63 -9.23 -34.51
C ILE A 538 26.24 -9.57 -35.07
N LYS A 539 26.19 -10.25 -36.22
CA LYS A 539 24.93 -10.65 -36.86
C LYS A 539 24.20 -11.68 -35.99
N PRO A 540 22.89 -11.51 -35.69
CA PRO A 540 22.13 -12.46 -34.89
C PRO A 540 22.08 -13.86 -35.52
N ALA A 541 21.69 -14.85 -34.74
CA ALA A 541 21.38 -16.18 -35.23
C ALA A 541 20.07 -16.14 -36.04
N THR A 542 19.98 -16.93 -37.10
CA THR A 542 18.70 -17.12 -37.77
C THR A 542 17.79 -17.96 -36.87
N PHE A 543 16.46 -17.82 -37.04
CA PHE A 543 15.50 -18.66 -36.33
C PHE A 543 15.83 -20.16 -36.51
N THR A 544 16.25 -20.55 -37.71
CA THR A 544 16.64 -21.94 -38.02
C THR A 544 17.90 -22.41 -37.32
N GLN A 545 18.88 -21.54 -37.11
CA GLN A 545 20.04 -21.86 -36.27
C GLN A 545 19.62 -22.02 -34.80
N PHE A 546 18.70 -21.17 -34.33
CA PHE A 546 18.26 -21.17 -32.95
C PHE A 546 17.46 -22.43 -32.58
N TRP A 547 16.40 -22.77 -33.32
CA TRP A 547 15.57 -23.92 -32.94
C TRP A 547 16.32 -25.24 -33.08
N LYS A 548 17.23 -25.36 -34.05
CA LYS A 548 18.12 -26.53 -34.18
C LYS A 548 19.09 -26.64 -33.01
N ALA A 549 19.69 -25.52 -32.59
CA ALA A 549 20.58 -25.51 -31.43
C ALA A 549 19.84 -25.84 -30.13
N TYR A 550 18.56 -25.46 -30.02
CA TYR A 550 17.70 -25.88 -28.92
C TYR A 550 17.45 -27.39 -28.96
N GLU A 551 17.04 -27.94 -30.10
CA GLU A 551 16.80 -29.37 -30.29
C GLU A 551 18.02 -30.24 -29.97
N THR A 552 19.22 -29.80 -30.38
CA THR A 552 20.47 -30.54 -30.17
C THR A 552 21.14 -30.24 -28.83
N GLY A 553 20.56 -29.39 -27.98
CA GLY A 553 21.14 -29.02 -26.68
C GLY A 553 22.42 -28.17 -26.79
N THR A 554 22.64 -27.46 -27.89
CA THR A 554 23.84 -26.66 -28.17
C THR A 554 23.60 -25.14 -28.12
N LEU A 555 22.54 -24.68 -27.45
CA LEU A 555 22.23 -23.24 -27.31
C LEU A 555 23.38 -22.42 -26.71
N ILE A 556 24.07 -22.94 -25.69
CA ILE A 556 25.22 -22.27 -25.07
C ILE A 556 26.33 -22.03 -26.09
N GLN A 557 26.63 -23.01 -26.94
CA GLN A 557 27.64 -22.88 -27.99
C GLN A 557 27.22 -21.83 -29.02
N LEU A 558 25.94 -21.79 -29.39
CA LEU A 558 25.40 -20.78 -30.29
C LEU A 558 25.52 -19.37 -29.68
N MET A 559 25.15 -19.19 -28.42
CA MET A 559 25.28 -17.91 -27.70
C MET A 559 26.74 -17.44 -27.65
N ASP A 560 27.66 -18.33 -27.28
CA ASP A 560 29.09 -18.01 -27.19
C ASP A 560 29.65 -17.65 -28.58
N SER A 561 29.24 -18.34 -29.66
CA SER A 561 29.63 -18.02 -31.04
C SER A 561 29.13 -16.65 -31.52
N LYS A 562 28.10 -16.09 -30.86
CA LYS A 562 27.52 -14.77 -31.13
C LYS A 562 28.02 -13.69 -30.17
N GLY A 563 29.09 -13.96 -29.42
CA GLY A 563 29.71 -13.01 -28.50
C GLY A 563 28.91 -12.77 -27.22
N LEU A 564 27.98 -13.65 -26.86
CA LEU A 564 27.12 -13.49 -25.68
C LEU A 564 27.66 -14.19 -24.42
N LYS A 565 28.87 -14.75 -24.47
CA LYS A 565 29.49 -15.51 -23.38
C LYS A 565 29.57 -14.72 -22.07
N GLU A 566 29.98 -13.45 -22.13
CA GLU A 566 30.10 -12.61 -20.94
C GLU A 566 28.73 -12.34 -20.29
N LEU A 567 27.72 -12.01 -21.10
CA LEU A 567 26.36 -11.76 -20.61
C LEU A 567 25.76 -13.02 -20.00
N ARG A 568 25.93 -14.17 -20.68
CA ARG A 568 25.49 -15.49 -20.21
C ARG A 568 26.13 -15.86 -18.87
N SER A 569 27.42 -15.54 -18.67
CA SER A 569 28.14 -15.89 -17.44
C SER A 569 27.66 -15.17 -16.17
N ARG A 570 26.77 -14.17 -16.32
CA ARG A 570 26.10 -13.47 -15.21
C ARG A 570 24.86 -14.21 -14.72
N LEU A 571 24.40 -15.20 -15.48
CA LEU A 571 23.26 -16.05 -15.13
C LEU A 571 23.74 -17.34 -14.44
N PRO A 572 22.91 -17.94 -13.56
CA PRO A 572 23.27 -19.12 -12.77
C PRO A 572 23.69 -20.36 -13.55
#